data_AF-A0A151V4R2-F1
#
_entry.id   AF-A0A151V4R2-F1
#
_cell.length_a   1.000
_cell.length_b   1.000
_cell.length_c   1.000
_cell.angle_alpha   90.00
_cell.angle_beta   90.00
_cell.angle_gamma   90.00
#
_symmetry.space_group_name_H-M   'P 1'
#
loop_
_entity.id
_entity.type
_entity.pdbx_description
1 polymer ?
#
loop_
_entity_poly.entity_id
_entity_poly.type
_entity_poly.pdbx_seq_one_letter_code
_entity_poly.pdbx_strand_id
1 'polypeptide(L)'
;MVIKRHSILLFGDYTDPWIDALDGITLQAASSPWLQKFLDDVASIVLAETRQMDGPLRQSLTVGSTGVMFSSLADLADAHRGKTDDVGFVDAVMVYIVRAAALLG
;
A
#
# COMPACT_ATOMS: atom_id res chain seq x y z
N MET A 1 -34.69 23.66 12.64
CA MET A 1 -33.62 23.04 13.46
C MET A 1 -32.63 22.41 12.50
N VAL A 2 -31.41 22.96 12.36
CA VAL A 2 -30.38 22.40 11.46
C VAL A 2 -29.60 21.35 12.23
N ILE A 3 -29.71 20.09 11.82
CA ILE A 3 -28.90 19.00 12.40
C ILE A 3 -27.49 19.14 11.83
N LYS A 4 -26.52 19.53 12.66
CA LYS A 4 -25.10 19.46 12.28
C LYS A 4 -24.70 18.00 12.10
N ARG A 5 -24.50 17.57 10.86
CA ARG A 5 -23.88 16.29 10.54
C ARG A 5 -22.39 16.39 10.81
N HIS A 6 -21.89 15.52 11.67
CA HIS A 6 -20.45 15.33 11.86
C HIS A 6 -20.07 14.08 11.06
N SER A 7 -19.11 14.21 10.16
CA SER A 7 -18.51 13.08 9.48
C SER A 7 -17.32 12.62 10.30
N ILE A 8 -17.31 11.33 10.67
CA ILE A 8 -16.18 10.70 11.33
C ILE A 8 -15.53 9.78 10.29
N LEU A 9 -14.24 10.01 10.04
CA LEU A 9 -13.41 9.12 9.23
C LEU A 9 -12.71 8.16 10.20
N LEU A 10 -13.05 6.88 10.11
CA LEU A 10 -12.43 5.83 10.90
C LEU A 10 -11.50 5.02 9.99
N PHE A 11 -10.24 4.92 10.40
CA PHE A 11 -9.26 4.03 9.79
C PHE A 11 -9.02 2.87 10.75
N GLY A 12 -9.08 1.63 10.28
CA GLY A 12 -8.84 0.43 11.09
C GLY A 12 -7.38 0.27 11.52
N ASP A 13 -6.91 -0.98 11.67
CA ASP A 13 -5.50 -1.29 11.97
C ASP A 13 -4.82 -2.10 10.85
N TYR A 14 -3.61 -2.60 11.10
CA TYR A 14 -2.81 -3.34 10.11
C TYR A 14 -3.39 -4.72 9.75
N THR A 15 -4.46 -5.18 10.41
CA THR A 15 -5.13 -6.45 10.10
C THR A 15 -6.19 -6.32 9.02
N ASP A 16 -6.48 -5.09 8.57
CA ASP A 16 -7.44 -4.84 7.50
C ASP A 16 -6.95 -5.45 6.17
N PRO A 17 -7.81 -6.18 5.44
CA PRO A 17 -7.44 -6.68 4.12
C PRO A 17 -7.24 -5.51 3.14
N TRP A 18 -6.06 -5.45 2.52
CA TRP A 18 -5.67 -4.32 1.67
C TRP A 18 -5.56 -4.68 0.18
N ILE A 19 -5.42 -5.96 -0.17
CA ILE A 19 -5.18 -6.40 -1.56
C ILE A 19 -6.32 -5.98 -2.49
N ASP A 20 -7.57 -6.36 -2.16
CA ASP A 20 -8.73 -6.03 -3.01
C ASP A 20 -8.96 -4.51 -3.10
N ALA A 21 -8.65 -3.79 -2.03
CA ALA A 21 -8.76 -2.33 -1.99
C ALA A 21 -7.71 -1.68 -2.91
N LEU A 22 -6.47 -2.20 -2.93
CA LEU A 22 -5.44 -1.76 -3.85
C LEU A 22 -5.82 -2.04 -5.31
N ASP A 23 -6.45 -3.18 -5.60
CA ASP A 23 -6.93 -3.49 -6.96
C ASP A 23 -7.94 -2.45 -7.43
N GLY A 24 -8.89 -2.07 -6.56
CA GLY A 24 -9.84 -0.99 -6.84
C GLY A 24 -9.18 0.37 -7.06
N ILE A 25 -8.19 0.72 -6.23
CA ILE A 25 -7.42 1.96 -6.33
C ILE A 25 -6.60 2.00 -7.63
N THR A 26 -5.97 0.90 -7.99
CA THR A 26 -5.19 0.77 -9.24
C THR A 26 -6.08 0.94 -10.46
N LEU A 27 -7.28 0.35 -10.43
CA LEU A 27 -8.27 0.54 -11.49
C LEU A 27 -8.74 2.01 -11.60
N GLN A 28 -8.97 2.68 -10.47
CA GLN A 28 -9.32 4.10 -10.44
C GLN A 28 -8.17 4.98 -10.99
N ALA A 29 -6.93 4.65 -10.64
CA ALA A 29 -5.73 5.36 -11.08
C ALA A 29 -5.59 5.39 -12.61
N ALA A 30 -6.03 4.33 -13.31
CA ALA A 30 -6.05 4.28 -14.77
C ALA A 30 -6.87 5.43 -15.42
N SER A 31 -7.81 6.01 -14.67
CA SER A 31 -8.63 7.16 -15.11
C SER A 31 -8.31 8.46 -14.37
N SER A 32 -7.37 8.44 -13.43
CA SER A 32 -7.07 9.54 -12.50
C SER A 32 -5.56 9.83 -12.44
N PRO A 33 -5.06 10.79 -13.23
CA PRO A 33 -3.62 11.07 -13.33
C PRO A 33 -2.97 11.44 -11.99
N TRP A 34 -3.69 12.12 -11.11
CA TRP A 34 -3.16 12.50 -9.79
C TRP A 34 -2.99 11.28 -8.89
N LEU A 35 -3.93 10.33 -8.95
CA LEU A 35 -3.89 9.11 -8.14
C LEU A 35 -2.79 8.18 -8.63
N GLN A 36 -2.63 8.04 -9.96
CA GLN A 36 -1.49 7.35 -10.55
C GLN A 36 -0.17 7.95 -10.06
N LYS A 37 -0.03 9.27 -10.14
CA LYS A 37 1.17 9.97 -9.65
C LYS A 37 1.42 9.71 -8.16
N PHE A 38 0.37 9.76 -7.34
CA PHE A 38 0.47 9.47 -5.91
C PHE A 38 1.03 8.06 -5.66
N LEU A 39 0.50 7.05 -6.34
CA LEU A 39 0.96 5.66 -6.21
C LEU A 39 2.42 5.51 -6.67
N ASP A 40 2.80 6.13 -7.78
CA ASP A 40 4.16 6.11 -8.31
C ASP A 40 5.16 6.79 -7.35
N ASP A 41 4.81 7.96 -6.82
CA ASP A 41 5.63 8.69 -5.86
C ASP A 41 5.83 7.88 -4.58
N VAL A 42 4.75 7.28 -4.05
CA VAL A 42 4.79 6.42 -2.86
C VAL A 42 5.65 5.19 -3.09
N ALA A 43 5.49 4.51 -4.23
CA ALA A 43 6.32 3.36 -4.59
C ALA A 43 7.81 3.72 -4.59
N SER A 44 8.16 4.88 -5.17
CA SER A 44 9.53 5.38 -5.19
C SER A 44 10.07 5.68 -3.79
N ILE A 45 9.25 6.28 -2.91
CA ILE A 45 9.65 6.59 -1.53
C ILE A 45 9.89 5.29 -0.75
N VAL A 46 8.94 4.35 -0.77
CA VAL A 46 9.07 3.07 -0.08
C VAL A 46 10.34 2.35 -0.55
N LEU A 47 10.58 2.30 -1.87
CA LEU A 47 11.78 1.69 -2.43
C LEU A 47 13.09 2.36 -1.94
N ALA A 48 13.10 3.70 -1.83
CA ALA A 48 14.26 4.44 -1.36
C ALA A 48 14.55 4.14 0.13
N GLU A 49 13.53 4.12 0.97
CA GLU A 49 13.64 3.81 2.40
C GLU A 49 14.05 2.34 2.64
N THR A 50 13.53 1.41 1.82
CA THR A 50 13.83 -0.03 1.89
C THR A 50 15.34 -0.34 1.85
N ARG A 51 16.10 0.47 1.10
CA ARG A 51 17.56 0.30 0.98
C ARG A 51 18.31 0.53 2.29
N GLN A 52 17.70 1.26 3.22
CA GLN A 52 18.27 1.61 4.53
C GLN A 52 17.74 0.71 5.66
N MET A 53 16.78 -0.17 5.38
CA MET A 53 16.16 -1.03 6.38
C MET A 53 17.01 -2.25 6.74
N ASP A 54 16.81 -2.74 7.96
CA ASP A 54 17.40 -3.99 8.45
C ASP A 54 16.95 -5.19 7.60
N GLY A 55 17.79 -6.23 7.58
CA GLY A 55 17.66 -7.39 6.70
C GLY A 55 16.24 -7.99 6.62
N PRO A 56 15.57 -8.30 7.74
CA PRO A 56 14.22 -8.88 7.72
C PRO A 56 13.17 -7.93 7.10
N LEU A 57 13.15 -6.65 7.49
CA LEU A 57 12.22 -5.66 6.95
C LEU A 57 12.44 -5.44 5.45
N ARG A 58 13.71 -5.39 5.06
CA ARG A 58 14.09 -5.27 3.65
C ARG A 58 13.66 -6.48 2.84
N GLN A 59 13.77 -7.69 3.40
CA GLN A 59 13.34 -8.92 2.74
C GLN A 59 11.83 -8.99 2.53
N SER A 60 11.02 -8.49 3.48
CA SER A 60 9.55 -8.40 3.32
C SER A 60 9.16 -7.61 2.07
N LEU A 61 9.94 -6.59 1.69
CA LEU A 61 9.70 -5.76 0.50
C LEU A 61 10.39 -6.28 -0.79
N THR A 62 10.96 -7.48 -0.78
CA THR A 62 11.49 -8.10 -2.01
C THR A 62 10.46 -9.00 -2.68
N VAL A 63 10.45 -9.00 -4.01
CA VAL A 63 9.54 -9.80 -4.82
C VAL A 63 10.20 -11.13 -5.16
N GLY A 64 9.54 -12.22 -4.75
CA GLY A 64 9.95 -13.59 -5.04
C GLY A 64 11.17 -14.06 -4.25
N SER A 65 11.63 -15.29 -4.52
CA SER A 65 12.81 -15.89 -3.88
C SER A 65 14.15 -15.36 -4.40
N THR A 66 14.11 -14.39 -5.31
CA THR A 66 15.27 -13.86 -6.04
C THR A 66 15.86 -12.59 -5.41
N GLY A 67 15.19 -12.01 -4.41
CA GLY A 67 15.66 -10.80 -3.72
C GLY A 67 15.59 -9.51 -4.56
N VAL A 68 14.80 -9.52 -5.63
CA VAL A 68 14.61 -8.35 -6.51
C VAL A 68 13.66 -7.36 -5.84
N MET A 69 13.97 -6.07 -5.90
CA MET A 69 13.08 -5.03 -5.39
C MET A 69 11.87 -4.84 -6.31
N PHE A 70 10.70 -4.57 -5.73
CA PHE A 70 9.50 -4.25 -6.51
C PHE A 70 9.70 -2.97 -7.35
N SER A 71 9.05 -2.91 -8.52
CA SER A 71 9.00 -1.71 -9.37
C SER A 71 7.73 -0.89 -9.18
N SER A 72 6.65 -1.51 -8.70
CA SER A 72 5.38 -0.88 -8.41
C SER A 72 4.71 -1.52 -7.20
N LEU A 73 3.73 -0.82 -6.61
CA LEU A 73 2.91 -1.36 -5.53
C LEU A 73 2.07 -2.57 -5.97
N ALA A 74 1.71 -2.64 -7.26
CA ALA A 74 1.02 -3.78 -7.84
C ALA A 74 1.92 -5.04 -7.85
N ASP A 75 3.20 -4.89 -8.23
CA ASP A 75 4.16 -6.00 -8.19
C ASP A 75 4.34 -6.54 -6.76
N LEU A 76 4.39 -5.63 -5.78
CA LEU A 76 4.49 -5.98 -4.38
C LEU A 76 3.22 -6.71 -3.90
N ALA A 77 2.05 -6.24 -4.31
CA ALA A 77 0.77 -6.89 -4.00
C ALA A 77 0.70 -8.30 -4.58
N ASP A 78 1.07 -8.47 -5.85
CA ASP A 78 1.13 -9.77 -6.52
C ASP A 78 2.10 -10.73 -5.82
N ALA A 79 3.24 -10.21 -5.34
CA ALA A 79 4.22 -11.01 -4.62
C ALA A 79 3.68 -11.57 -3.29
N HIS A 80 2.79 -10.83 -2.64
CA HIS A 80 2.20 -11.14 -1.33
C HIS A 80 0.83 -11.80 -1.40
N ARG A 81 0.20 -11.88 -2.58
CA ARG A 81 -1.07 -12.61 -2.78
C ARG A 81 -0.95 -14.07 -2.33
N GLY A 82 -1.79 -14.44 -1.37
CA GLY A 82 -1.83 -15.80 -0.83
C GLY A 82 -0.61 -16.19 0.01
N LYS A 83 0.22 -15.21 0.40
CA LYS A 83 1.35 -15.40 1.31
C LYS A 83 1.13 -14.59 2.58
N THR A 84 1.85 -14.96 3.62
CA THR A 84 1.89 -14.21 4.88
C THR A 84 3.27 -13.61 5.00
N ASP A 85 3.34 -12.31 5.29
CA ASP A 85 4.60 -11.67 5.66
C ASP A 85 4.90 -12.01 7.12
N ASP A 86 5.96 -12.78 7.37
CA ASP A 86 6.33 -13.23 8.71
C ASP A 86 6.58 -12.08 9.70
N VAL A 87 6.94 -10.89 9.17
CA VAL A 87 7.17 -9.67 9.97
C VAL A 87 5.92 -8.78 10.01
N GLY A 88 4.96 -8.97 9.11
CA GLY A 88 3.76 -8.13 8.95
C GLY A 88 4.06 -6.69 8.49
N PHE A 89 5.27 -6.45 7.96
CA PHE A 89 5.71 -5.13 7.56
C PHE A 89 5.05 -4.66 6.26
N VAL A 90 4.92 -5.56 5.28
CA VAL A 90 4.21 -5.25 4.03
C VAL A 90 2.75 -4.95 4.31
N ASP A 91 2.10 -5.73 5.17
CA ASP A 91 0.71 -5.47 5.56
C ASP A 91 0.55 -4.06 6.17
N ALA A 92 1.44 -3.68 7.10
CA ALA A 92 1.43 -2.35 7.70
C ALA A 92 1.62 -1.23 6.67
N VAL A 93 2.59 -1.37 5.76
CA VAL A 93 2.88 -0.38 4.72
C VAL A 93 1.71 -0.27 3.73
N MET A 94 1.20 -1.40 3.24
CA MET A 94 0.17 -1.43 2.21
C MET A 94 -1.19 -0.94 2.72
N VAL A 95 -1.55 -1.30 3.95
CA VAL A 95 -2.75 -0.76 4.62
C VAL A 95 -2.68 0.77 4.71
N TYR A 96 -1.52 1.32 5.08
CA TYR A 96 -1.34 2.78 5.14
C TYR A 96 -1.53 3.43 3.77
N ILE A 97 -0.94 2.86 2.72
CA ILE A 97 -1.01 3.42 1.36
C ILE A 97 -2.44 3.39 0.83
N VAL A 98 -3.14 2.25 0.98
CA VAL A 98 -4.54 2.11 0.56
C VAL A 98 -5.43 3.14 1.24
N ARG A 99 -5.23 3.38 2.54
CA ARG A 99 -5.99 4.38 3.30
C ARG A 99 -5.71 5.80 2.86
N ALA A 100 -4.43 6.13 2.62
CA ALA A 100 -4.05 7.44 2.12
C ALA A 100 -4.67 7.70 0.74
N ALA A 101 -4.63 6.71 -0.17
CA ALA A 101 -5.28 6.79 -1.47
C ALA A 101 -6.80 6.95 -1.34
N ALA A 102 -7.46 6.16 -0.48
CA ALA A 102 -8.91 6.21 -0.27
C ALA A 102 -9.39 7.51 0.40
N LEU A 103 -8.55 8.18 1.18
CA LEU A 103 -8.85 9.50 1.75
C LEU A 103 -8.77 10.61 0.70
N LEU A 104 -7.87 10.47 -0.28
CA LEU A 104 -7.60 11.48 -1.28
C LEU A 104 -8.49 11.35 -2.53
N GLY A 105 -9.07 10.17 -2.78
CA GLY A 105 -9.95 9.86 -3.91
C GLY A 105 -11.43 9.86 -3.59
#